data_AF-A0A0Q8ZQY5-F1
#
_entry.id   AF-A0A0Q8ZQY5-F1
#
_cell.length_a   1.000
_cell.length_b   1.000
_cell.length_c   1.000
_cell.angle_alpha   90.00
_cell.angle_beta   90.00
_cell.angle_gamma   90.00
#
_symmetry.space_group_name_H-M   'P 1'
#
loop_
_entity.id
_entity.type
_entity.pdbx_description
1 polymer ?
#
loop_
_entity_poly.entity_id
_entity_poly.type
_entity_poly.pdbx_seq_one_letter_code
_entity_poly.pdbx_strand_id
1 'polypeptide(L)'
;MSRFSIFLAAFLFITMNSCESSKAADFKKLLDRSERKAFEIILGKEGSGQKKLNCLEKDDYKGAITAVDQQAEEFDMLIADIKKHPVEGIPEAKPLKTASLEYYKSLKELHGFDRKEIEQQALLQTLKDKALNNANNELIKLGRQKKLLYNAVYEKENILHNAAEKFNAVNGF
;
A
#
# COMPACT_ATOMS: atom_id res chain seq x y z
N MET A 1 -1.76 58.69 9.73
CA MET A 1 -0.66 57.69 9.67
C MET A 1 -0.87 56.46 10.57
N SER A 2 -2.10 56.08 10.96
CA SER A 2 -2.34 54.92 11.85
C SER A 2 -2.94 53.70 11.14
N ARG A 3 -3.65 53.89 10.01
CA ARG A 3 -4.33 52.79 9.30
C ARG A 3 -3.39 51.95 8.43
N PHE A 4 -2.39 52.57 7.80
CA PHE A 4 -1.41 51.88 6.95
C PHE A 4 -0.57 50.87 7.75
N SER A 5 -0.24 51.20 8.99
CA SER A 5 0.50 50.33 9.92
C SER A 5 -0.28 49.08 10.32
N ILE A 6 -1.62 49.17 10.38
CA ILE A 6 -2.51 48.04 10.69
C ILE A 6 -2.60 47.09 9.49
N PHE A 7 -2.69 47.61 8.26
CA PHE A 7 -2.68 46.79 7.05
C PHE A 7 -1.34 46.10 6.80
N LEU A 8 -0.22 46.77 7.12
CA LEU A 8 1.12 46.18 7.00
C LEU A 8 1.35 45.06 8.03
N ALA A 9 0.86 45.23 9.26
CA ALA A 9 0.91 44.20 10.29
C ALA A 9 0.04 42.98 9.94
N ALA A 10 -1.16 43.18 9.38
CA ALA A 10 -2.02 42.09 8.92
C ALA A 10 -1.41 41.30 7.75
N PHE A 11 -0.67 41.95 6.85
CA PHE A 11 -0.01 41.29 5.72
C PHE A 11 1.21 40.44 6.15
N LEU A 12 1.96 40.89 7.17
CA LEU A 12 3.11 40.16 7.73
C LEU A 12 2.71 38.86 8.45
N PHE A 13 1.51 38.80 9.04
CA PHE A 13 1.00 37.56 9.67
C PHE A 13 0.61 36.49 8.64
N ILE A 14 0.24 36.87 7.42
CA ILE A 14 -0.14 35.92 6.36
C ILE A 14 1.11 35.26 5.74
N THR A 15 2.24 35.98 5.70
CA THR A 15 3.48 35.45 5.09
C THR A 15 4.27 34.48 5.98
N MET A 16 3.90 34.29 7.25
CA MET A 16 4.61 33.40 8.17
C MET A 16 4.05 31.97 8.25
N ASN A 17 2.97 31.66 7.53
CA ASN A 17 2.33 30.34 7.60
C ASN A 17 2.84 29.30 6.58
N SER A 18 3.79 29.62 5.70
CA SER A 18 4.26 28.68 4.67
C SER A 18 5.67 28.13 4.93
N CYS A 19 6.10 28.06 6.19
CA CYS A 19 7.31 27.35 6.54
C CYS A 19 6.97 25.85 6.63
N GLU A 20 7.16 25.11 5.54
CA GLU A 20 7.08 23.66 5.56
C GLU A 20 7.97 23.14 6.70
N SER A 21 7.36 22.42 7.65
CA SER A 21 8.11 21.79 8.73
C SER A 21 9.04 20.74 8.11
N SER A 22 10.34 20.81 8.40
CA SER A 22 11.30 19.80 7.92
C SER A 22 10.87 18.38 8.27
N LYS A 23 10.25 18.19 9.44
CA LYS A 23 9.68 16.91 9.87
C LYS A 23 8.51 16.45 9.01
N ALA A 24 7.64 17.39 8.60
CA ALA A 24 6.52 17.08 7.71
C ALA A 24 7.01 16.68 6.32
N ALA A 25 8.01 17.39 5.78
CA ALA A 25 8.63 17.07 4.51
C ALA A 25 9.34 15.70 4.54
N ASP A 26 10.06 15.40 5.62
CA ASP A 26 10.71 14.10 5.83
C ASP A 26 9.67 12.95 5.89
N PHE A 27 8.57 13.16 6.62
CA PHE A 27 7.49 12.17 6.69
C PHE A 27 6.81 11.97 5.32
N LYS A 28 6.54 13.03 4.58
CA LYS A 28 6.01 12.95 3.21
C LYS A 28 6.94 12.16 2.29
N LYS A 29 8.24 12.48 2.31
CA LYS A 29 9.26 11.79 1.51
C LYS A 29 9.37 10.31 1.87
N LEU A 30 9.17 9.93 3.13
CA LEU A 30 9.07 8.53 3.53
C LEU A 30 7.88 7.85 2.85
N LEU A 31 6.70 8.47 2.87
CA LEU A 31 5.49 7.89 2.28
C LEU A 31 5.60 7.78 0.75
N ASP A 32 6.10 8.81 0.07
CA ASP A 32 6.34 8.78 -1.37
C ASP A 32 7.34 7.66 -1.75
N ARG A 33 8.35 7.42 -0.91
CA ARG A 33 9.28 6.29 -1.10
C ARG A 33 8.59 4.95 -0.87
N SER A 34 7.73 4.84 0.13
CA SER A 34 6.96 3.63 0.40
C SER A 34 6.04 3.28 -0.76
N GLU A 35 5.38 4.28 -1.37
CA GLU A 35 4.54 4.07 -2.54
C GLU A 35 5.34 3.50 -3.71
N ARG A 36 6.50 4.11 -4.01
CA ARG A 36 7.42 3.59 -5.04
C ARG A 36 7.89 2.18 -4.73
N LYS A 37 8.24 1.87 -3.48
CA LYS A 37 8.62 0.50 -3.07
C LYS A 37 7.46 -0.48 -3.29
N ALA A 38 6.24 -0.13 -2.91
CA ALA A 38 5.06 -0.98 -3.14
C ALA A 38 4.81 -1.23 -4.63
N PHE A 39 4.96 -0.19 -5.46
CA PHE A 39 4.90 -0.34 -6.92
C PHE A 39 5.96 -1.32 -7.44
N GLU A 40 7.21 -1.17 -7.02
CA GLU A 40 8.30 -2.07 -7.44
C GLU A 40 8.08 -3.51 -6.96
N ILE A 41 7.54 -3.71 -5.75
CA ILE A 41 7.19 -5.03 -5.22
C ILE A 41 6.13 -5.73 -6.10
N ILE A 42 5.09 -4.99 -6.51
CA ILE A 42 3.94 -5.57 -7.22
C ILE A 42 4.20 -5.70 -8.73
N LEU A 43 4.72 -4.63 -9.34
CA LEU A 43 4.78 -4.44 -10.80
C LEU A 43 6.20 -4.18 -11.33
N GLY A 44 7.19 -4.03 -10.45
CA GLY A 44 8.58 -3.83 -10.85
C GLY A 44 9.10 -5.04 -11.62
N LYS A 45 9.93 -4.79 -12.64
CA LYS A 45 10.50 -5.86 -13.50
C LYS A 45 11.28 -6.91 -12.71
N GLU A 46 11.96 -6.47 -11.67
CA GLU A 46 12.74 -7.32 -10.74
C GLU A 46 11.97 -7.63 -9.45
N GLY A 47 10.73 -7.15 -9.35
CA GLY A 47 9.86 -7.30 -8.20
C GLY A 47 9.40 -8.73 -7.98
N SER A 48 9.06 -9.05 -6.72
CA SER A 48 8.51 -10.35 -6.34
C SER A 48 7.20 -10.67 -7.08
N GLY A 49 6.38 -9.66 -7.38
CA GLY A 49 5.18 -9.80 -8.21
C GLY A 49 5.47 -10.31 -9.63
N GLN A 50 6.48 -9.77 -10.31
CA GLN A 50 6.89 -10.24 -11.64
C GLN A 50 7.55 -11.62 -11.58
N LYS A 51 8.36 -11.89 -10.56
CA LYS A 51 8.97 -13.22 -10.35
C LYS A 51 7.89 -14.30 -10.20
N LYS A 52 6.85 -14.04 -9.43
CA LYS A 52 5.68 -14.93 -9.31
C LYS A 52 5.05 -15.22 -10.67
N LEU A 53 4.77 -14.19 -11.47
CA LEU A 53 4.20 -14.36 -12.81
C LEU A 53 5.11 -15.21 -13.72
N ASN A 54 6.41 -14.92 -13.74
CA ASN A 54 7.39 -15.67 -14.53
C ASN A 54 7.48 -17.16 -14.13
N CYS A 55 7.28 -17.48 -12.86
CA CYS A 55 7.20 -18.86 -12.38
C CYS A 55 5.90 -19.54 -12.84
N LEU A 56 4.75 -18.84 -12.74
CA LEU A 56 3.46 -19.38 -13.18
C LEU A 56 3.41 -19.65 -14.69
N GLU A 57 4.02 -18.79 -15.51
CA GLU A 57 4.14 -19.02 -16.96
C GLU A 57 4.91 -20.30 -17.32
N LYS A 58 5.72 -20.81 -16.39
CA LYS A 58 6.55 -22.01 -16.55
C LYS A 58 6.00 -23.21 -15.77
N ASP A 59 4.77 -23.12 -15.24
CA ASP A 59 4.18 -24.10 -14.33
C ASP A 59 5.02 -24.40 -13.07
N ASP A 60 5.93 -23.49 -12.69
CA ASP A 60 6.74 -23.59 -11.46
C ASP A 60 5.95 -23.05 -10.26
N TYR A 61 4.96 -23.82 -9.81
CA TYR A 61 4.11 -23.42 -8.68
C TYR A 61 4.90 -23.25 -7.38
N LYS A 62 5.97 -24.02 -7.18
CA LYS A 62 6.82 -23.89 -5.98
C LYS A 62 7.58 -22.56 -5.99
N GLY A 63 8.19 -22.21 -7.12
CA GLY A 63 8.85 -20.92 -7.30
C GLY A 63 7.86 -19.75 -7.17
N ALA A 64 6.65 -19.90 -7.68
CA ALA A 64 5.60 -18.89 -7.54
C ALA A 64 5.19 -18.67 -6.08
N ILE A 65 5.04 -19.74 -5.29
CA ILE A 65 4.78 -19.64 -3.83
C ILE A 65 5.95 -18.95 -3.12
N THR A 66 7.20 -19.31 -3.43
CA THR A 66 8.38 -18.64 -2.86
C THR A 66 8.39 -17.14 -3.18
N ALA A 67 7.99 -16.75 -4.40
CA ALA A 67 7.86 -15.34 -4.76
C ALA A 67 6.74 -14.61 -4.00
N VAL A 68 5.62 -15.29 -3.69
CA VAL A 68 4.56 -14.73 -2.82
C VAL A 68 5.06 -14.53 -1.39
N ASP A 69 5.83 -15.48 -0.85
CA ASP A 69 6.40 -15.36 0.50
C ASP A 69 7.40 -14.20 0.57
N GLN A 70 8.26 -14.06 -0.44
CA GLN A 70 9.15 -12.89 -0.60
C GLN A 70 8.36 -11.58 -0.67
N GLN A 71 7.26 -11.54 -1.44
CA GLN A 71 6.41 -10.37 -1.56
C GLN A 71 5.82 -9.97 -0.19
N ALA A 72 5.39 -10.93 0.61
CA ALA A 72 4.87 -10.68 1.95
C ALA A 72 5.94 -10.10 2.90
N GLU A 73 7.18 -10.60 2.84
CA GLU A 73 8.31 -10.08 3.62
C GLU A 73 8.67 -8.64 3.21
N GLU A 74 8.63 -8.34 1.91
CA GLU A 74 8.88 -6.99 1.39
C GLU A 74 7.84 -5.98 1.89
N PHE A 75 6.56 -6.37 1.93
CA PHE A 75 5.52 -5.56 2.56
C PHE A 75 5.71 -5.42 4.08
N ASP A 76 6.15 -6.47 4.78
CA ASP A 76 6.44 -6.37 6.22
C ASP A 76 7.54 -5.35 6.52
N MET A 77 8.59 -5.33 5.71
CA MET A 77 9.65 -4.32 5.83
C MET A 77 9.10 -2.90 5.60
N LEU A 78 8.31 -2.70 4.55
CA LEU A 78 7.69 -1.41 4.24
C LEU A 78 6.78 -0.93 5.38
N ILE A 79 5.91 -1.81 5.89
CA ILE A 79 5.01 -1.51 7.01
C ILE A 79 5.81 -1.17 8.27
N ALA A 80 6.90 -1.91 8.54
CA ALA A 80 7.77 -1.66 9.68
C ALA A 80 8.48 -0.30 9.59
N ASP A 81 8.95 0.10 8.40
CA ASP A 81 9.57 1.41 8.15
C ASP A 81 8.60 2.55 8.50
N ILE A 82 7.36 2.49 8.00
CA ILE A 82 6.32 3.48 8.30
C ILE A 82 6.00 3.49 9.79
N LYS A 83 5.80 2.30 10.39
CA LYS A 83 5.42 2.15 11.80
C LYS A 83 6.45 2.77 12.75
N LYS A 84 7.75 2.64 12.45
CA LYS A 84 8.84 3.14 13.29
C LYS A 84 9.06 4.65 13.20
N HIS A 85 8.60 5.30 12.13
CA HIS A 85 8.85 6.72 11.94
C HIS A 85 8.06 7.60 12.93
N PRO A 86 8.70 8.52 13.67
CA PRO A 86 8.01 9.39 14.63
C PRO A 86 7.13 10.41 13.90
N VAL A 87 5.99 10.76 14.50
CA VAL A 87 5.02 11.71 13.92
C VAL A 87 4.56 12.77 14.93
N GLU A 88 5.21 12.82 16.10
CA GLU A 88 4.92 13.74 17.17
C GLU A 88 5.21 15.18 16.77
N GLY A 89 4.23 16.07 16.98
CA GLY A 89 4.34 17.48 16.63
C GLY A 89 4.20 17.78 15.14
N ILE A 90 3.80 16.81 14.31
CA ILE A 90 3.46 17.03 12.90
C ILE A 90 1.93 17.02 12.75
N PRO A 91 1.29 18.13 12.36
CA PRO A 91 -0.15 18.18 12.12
C PRO A 91 -0.61 17.13 11.11
N GLU A 92 -1.73 16.45 11.40
CA GLU A 92 -2.35 15.40 10.57
C GLU A 92 -1.49 14.16 10.24
N ALA A 93 -0.24 14.07 10.73
CA ALA A 93 0.64 12.94 10.43
C ALA A 93 0.19 11.63 11.06
N LYS A 94 -0.45 11.66 12.25
CA LYS A 94 -0.96 10.45 12.93
C LYS A 94 -2.08 9.77 12.13
N PRO A 95 -3.17 10.47 11.73
CA PRO A 95 -4.17 9.90 10.82
C PRO A 95 -3.57 9.35 9.52
N LEU A 96 -2.68 10.12 8.86
CA LEU A 96 -2.04 9.71 7.61
C LEU A 96 -1.18 8.44 7.79
N LYS A 97 -0.40 8.36 8.87
CA LYS A 97 0.38 7.17 9.22
C LYS A 97 -0.51 5.96 9.40
N THR A 98 -1.60 6.08 10.15
CA THR A 98 -2.56 4.99 10.37
C THR A 98 -3.16 4.54 9.05
N ALA A 99 -3.65 5.46 8.22
CA ALA A 99 -4.22 5.14 6.91
C ALA A 99 -3.21 4.43 6.00
N SER A 100 -1.95 4.88 5.99
CA SER A 100 -0.86 4.26 5.23
C SER A 100 -0.61 2.83 5.69
N LEU A 101 -0.54 2.60 7.01
CA LEU A 101 -0.33 1.25 7.56
C LEU A 101 -1.47 0.30 7.19
N GLU A 102 -2.72 0.75 7.26
CA GLU A 102 -3.87 -0.08 6.90
C GLU A 102 -3.93 -0.37 5.40
N TYR A 103 -3.58 0.61 4.56
CA TYR A 103 -3.47 0.41 3.11
C TYR A 103 -2.42 -0.66 2.76
N TYR A 104 -1.19 -0.53 3.24
CA TYR A 104 -0.14 -1.51 2.90
C TYR A 104 -0.39 -2.89 3.51
N LYS A 105 -1.05 -2.98 4.67
CA LYS A 105 -1.54 -4.28 5.19
C LYS A 105 -2.58 -4.91 4.26
N SER A 106 -3.52 -4.13 3.73
CA SER A 106 -4.53 -4.64 2.81
C SER A 106 -3.92 -5.11 1.48
N LEU A 107 -2.90 -4.42 0.97
CA LEU A 107 -2.12 -4.89 -0.19
C LEU A 107 -1.38 -6.19 0.11
N LYS A 108 -0.73 -6.29 1.28
CA LYS A 108 -0.08 -7.53 1.71
C LYS A 108 -1.07 -8.70 1.77
N GLU A 109 -2.26 -8.49 2.33
CA GLU A 109 -3.29 -9.51 2.42
C GLU A 109 -3.80 -9.94 1.03
N LEU A 110 -4.10 -8.98 0.16
CA LEU A 110 -4.53 -9.23 -1.22
C LEU A 110 -3.51 -10.08 -1.99
N HIS A 111 -2.23 -9.70 -1.95
CA HIS A 111 -1.20 -10.39 -2.70
C HIS A 111 -0.75 -11.70 -2.04
N GLY A 112 -0.78 -11.79 -0.70
CA GLY A 112 -0.57 -13.04 0.02
C GLY A 112 -1.65 -14.09 -0.26
N PHE A 113 -2.87 -13.65 -0.61
CA PHE A 113 -3.96 -14.55 -0.99
C PHE A 113 -3.64 -15.39 -2.24
N ASP A 114 -2.76 -14.90 -3.11
CA ASP A 114 -2.33 -15.60 -4.33
C ASP A 114 -1.78 -17.00 -4.01
N ARG A 115 -1.18 -17.20 -2.83
CA ARG A 115 -0.72 -18.52 -2.38
C ARG A 115 -1.81 -19.59 -2.50
N LYS A 116 -3.04 -19.28 -2.06
CA LYS A 116 -4.17 -20.23 -2.11
C LYS A 116 -4.57 -20.56 -3.54
N GLU A 117 -4.55 -19.57 -4.42
CA GLU A 117 -4.87 -19.76 -5.83
C GLU A 117 -3.81 -20.63 -6.53
N ILE A 118 -2.53 -20.38 -6.24
CA ILE A 118 -1.41 -21.14 -6.79
C ILE A 118 -1.42 -22.59 -6.29
N GLU A 119 -1.63 -22.81 -4.99
CA GLU A 119 -1.76 -24.16 -4.41
C GLU A 119 -2.93 -24.92 -5.04
N GLN A 120 -4.06 -24.25 -5.28
CA GLN A 120 -5.22 -24.84 -5.94
C GLN A 120 -4.97 -25.15 -7.42
N GLN A 121 -4.25 -24.28 -8.15
CA GLN A 121 -3.83 -24.53 -9.54
C GLN A 121 -2.88 -25.72 -9.64
N ALA A 122 -1.91 -25.82 -8.73
CA ALA A 122 -1.00 -26.96 -8.67
C ALA A 122 -1.75 -28.28 -8.42
N LEU A 123 -2.76 -28.27 -7.53
CA LEU A 123 -3.59 -29.44 -7.27
C LEU A 123 -4.35 -29.90 -8.52
N LEU A 124 -4.92 -28.97 -9.29
CA LEU A 124 -5.70 -29.28 -10.50
C LEU A 124 -4.92 -30.09 -11.54
N GLN A 125 -3.59 -29.90 -11.63
CA GLN A 125 -2.72 -30.66 -12.54
C GLN A 125 -2.70 -32.16 -12.24
N THR A 126 -3.07 -32.56 -11.02
CA THR A 126 -2.97 -33.95 -10.54
C THR A 126 -4.32 -34.69 -10.53
N LEU A 127 -5.44 -33.96 -10.67
CA LEU A 127 -6.77 -34.50 -10.47
C LEU A 127 -7.46 -34.94 -11.78
N LYS A 128 -8.41 -35.87 -11.65
CA LYS A 128 -9.26 -36.36 -12.76
C LYS A 128 -10.74 -36.36 -12.35
N ASP A 129 -11.62 -36.39 -13.34
CA ASP A 129 -13.07 -36.63 -13.21
C ASP A 129 -13.77 -35.75 -12.16
N LYS A 130 -14.55 -36.35 -11.26
CA LYS A 130 -15.35 -35.62 -10.26
C LYS A 130 -14.49 -34.79 -9.29
N ALA A 131 -13.25 -35.21 -9.02
CA ALA A 131 -12.32 -34.45 -8.20
C ALA A 131 -11.91 -33.15 -8.91
N LEU A 132 -11.74 -33.18 -10.23
CA LEU A 132 -11.45 -31.99 -11.05
C LEU A 132 -12.59 -30.97 -10.99
N ASN A 133 -13.85 -31.40 -11.10
CA ASN A 133 -15.01 -30.50 -11.00
C ASN A 133 -15.10 -29.80 -9.63
N ASN A 134 -14.86 -30.53 -8.54
CA ASN A 134 -14.85 -29.94 -7.20
C ASN A 134 -13.72 -28.93 -7.03
N ALA A 135 -12.53 -29.24 -7.55
CA ALA A 135 -11.38 -28.35 -7.48
C ALA A 135 -11.56 -27.08 -8.34
N ASN A 136 -12.25 -27.17 -9.49
CA ASN A 136 -12.62 -25.99 -10.28
C ASN A 136 -13.63 -25.08 -9.56
N ASN A 137 -14.61 -25.66 -8.86
CA ASN A 137 -15.54 -24.89 -8.03
C ASN A 137 -14.81 -24.12 -6.92
N GLU A 138 -13.71 -24.67 -6.40
CA GLU A 138 -12.91 -23.98 -5.40
C GLU A 138 -12.20 -22.75 -5.96
N LEU A 139 -11.66 -22.80 -7.18
CA LEU A 139 -11.12 -21.60 -7.85
C LEU A 139 -12.15 -20.48 -7.97
N ILE A 140 -13.41 -20.81 -8.27
CA ILE A 140 -14.50 -19.81 -8.34
C ILE A 140 -14.72 -19.17 -6.96
N LYS A 141 -14.67 -19.95 -5.88
CA LYS A 141 -14.79 -19.40 -4.51
C LYS A 141 -13.60 -18.51 -4.16
N LEU A 142 -12.38 -18.95 -4.48
CA LEU A 142 -11.17 -18.16 -4.27
C LEU A 142 -11.23 -16.84 -5.03
N GLY A 143 -11.67 -16.84 -6.30
CA GLY A 143 -11.85 -15.61 -7.07
C GLY A 143 -12.87 -14.65 -6.45
N ARG A 144 -13.97 -15.16 -5.88
CA ARG A 144 -14.93 -14.34 -5.13
C ARG A 144 -14.33 -13.75 -3.86
N GLN A 145 -13.55 -14.52 -3.11
CA GLN A 145 -12.85 -14.04 -1.92
C GLN A 145 -11.81 -12.97 -2.28
N LYS A 146 -11.03 -13.18 -3.34
CA LYS A 146 -10.05 -12.21 -3.82
C LYS A 146 -10.70 -10.89 -4.26
N LYS A 147 -11.87 -10.94 -4.88
CA LYS A 147 -12.65 -9.73 -5.19
C LYS A 147 -12.98 -8.90 -3.93
N LEU A 148 -13.29 -9.55 -2.81
CA LEU A 148 -13.53 -8.84 -1.54
C LEU A 148 -12.25 -8.16 -1.03
N LEU A 149 -11.09 -8.80 -1.20
CA LEU A 149 -9.80 -8.21 -0.84
C LEU A 149 -9.46 -7.00 -1.71
N TYR A 150 -9.74 -7.05 -3.02
CA TYR A 150 -9.62 -5.86 -3.89
C TYR A 150 -10.49 -4.71 -3.39
N ASN A 151 -11.76 -4.97 -3.05
CA ASN A 151 -12.65 -3.95 -2.50
C ASN A 151 -12.08 -3.34 -1.21
N ALA A 152 -11.54 -4.18 -0.32
CA ALA A 152 -10.90 -3.71 0.92
C ALA A 152 -9.70 -2.78 0.62
N VAL A 153 -8.85 -3.13 -0.35
CA VAL A 153 -7.75 -2.27 -0.80
C VAL A 153 -8.26 -0.92 -1.30
N TYR A 154 -9.27 -0.90 -2.18
CA TYR A 154 -9.86 0.34 -2.68
C TYR A 154 -10.44 1.22 -1.57
N GLU A 155 -11.12 0.63 -0.59
CA GLU A 155 -11.61 1.36 0.58
C GLU A 155 -10.47 1.99 1.39
N LYS A 156 -9.38 1.25 1.62
CA LYS A 156 -8.21 1.77 2.34
C LYS A 156 -7.45 2.83 1.55
N GLU A 157 -7.35 2.68 0.23
CA GLU A 157 -6.75 3.67 -0.67
C GLU A 157 -7.50 5.01 -0.59
N ASN A 158 -8.84 4.97 -0.64
CA ASN A 158 -9.64 6.19 -0.51
C ASN A 158 -9.43 6.86 0.85
N ILE A 159 -9.36 6.10 1.95
CA ILE A 159 -9.06 6.64 3.28
C ILE A 159 -7.66 7.26 3.32
N LEU A 160 -6.67 6.60 2.73
CA LEU A 160 -5.29 7.10 2.61
C LEU A 160 -5.25 8.41 1.81
N HIS A 161 -5.91 8.47 0.67
CA HIS A 161 -6.00 9.66 -0.17
C HIS A 161 -6.56 10.86 0.60
N ASN A 162 -7.73 10.68 1.25
CA ASN A 162 -8.35 11.75 2.05
C ASN A 162 -7.46 12.20 3.22
N ALA A 163 -6.71 11.29 3.85
CA ALA A 163 -5.78 11.65 4.91
C ALA A 163 -4.55 12.41 4.37
N ALA A 164 -4.08 12.04 3.17
CA ALA A 164 -2.98 12.71 2.50
C ALA A 164 -3.35 14.14 2.09
N GLU A 165 -4.56 14.36 1.58
CA GLU A 165 -5.06 15.71 1.25
C GLU A 165 -5.09 16.63 2.48
N LYS A 166 -5.63 16.12 3.61
CA LYS A 166 -5.65 16.88 4.88
C LYS A 166 -4.25 17.21 5.37
N PHE A 167 -3.34 16.24 5.31
CA PHE A 167 -1.95 16.43 5.68
C PHE A 167 -1.26 17.48 4.80
N ASN A 168 -1.44 17.42 3.49
CA ASN A 168 -0.86 18.37 2.55
C ASN A 168 -1.38 19.79 2.81
N ALA A 169 -2.69 19.94 2.95
CA ALA A 169 -3.33 21.23 3.18
C ALA A 169 -2.83 21.95 4.45
N VAL A 170 -2.58 21.22 5.55
CA VAL A 170 -2.12 21.84 6.81
C VAL A 170 -0.60 22.01 6.91
N ASN A 171 0.18 21.32 6.07
CA ASN A 171 1.64 21.38 6.09
C ASN A 171 2.24 22.15 4.88
N GLY A 172 1.41 22.62 3.94
CA GLY A 172 1.82 23.49 2.84
C GLY A 172 2.28 22.78 1.57
N PHE A 173 1.83 21.54 1.35
CA PHE A 173 2.14 20.74 0.14
C PHE A 173 1.03 20.78 -0.91
#